data_AF-A0A126NY50-F1
#
_entry.id   AF-A0A126NY50-F1
#
_cell.length_a   1.000
_cell.length_b   1.000
_cell.length_c   1.000
_cell.angle_alpha   90.00
_cell.angle_beta   90.00
_cell.angle_gamma   90.00
#
_symmetry.space_group_name_H-M   'P 1'
#
loop_
_entity.id
_entity.type
_entity.pdbx_description
1 polymer ?
#
loop_
_entity_poly.entity_id
_entity_poly.type
_entity_poly.pdbx_seq_one_letter_code
_entity_poly.pdbx_strand_id
1 'polypeptide(L)'
;MTMVAIVVEPSQDETRAAVLRGLTAHNHAKVGSRNTKPLAISLRDADGVIVGGLVGELKWEWLYVDLLWIDEAHRGGGFGEALMAQAEHEAREHGAKGVFLGTMSIQAPEFYPHLGYRECGRMEGYPVAGQTLHHFTKAL
;
A
#
# COMPACT_ATOMS: atom_id res chain seq x y z
N MET A 1 27.34 -9.63 31.84
CA MET A 1 26.78 -9.27 30.52
C MET A 1 26.19 -10.53 29.92
N THR A 2 24.95 -10.50 29.48
CA THR A 2 24.35 -11.65 28.79
C THR A 2 25.00 -11.77 27.42
N MET A 3 25.48 -12.96 27.06
CA MET A 3 25.99 -13.20 25.71
C MET A 3 24.83 -13.12 24.71
N VAL A 4 25.08 -12.46 23.58
CA VAL A 4 24.17 -12.37 22.44
C VAL A 4 24.87 -12.93 21.21
N ALA A 5 24.10 -13.57 20.32
CA ALA A 5 24.58 -14.14 19.07
C ALA A 5 23.65 -13.77 17.91
N ILE A 6 24.20 -13.68 16.69
CA ILE A 6 23.43 -13.50 15.45
C ILE A 6 23.27 -14.87 14.81
N VAL A 7 22.02 -15.28 14.56
CA VAL A 7 21.66 -16.60 14.02
C VAL A 7 20.76 -16.43 12.81
N VAL A 8 20.97 -17.26 11.79
CA VAL A 8 20.06 -17.37 10.64
C VAL A 8 19.15 -18.56 10.89
N GLU A 9 17.86 -18.27 11.10
CA GLU A 9 16.87 -19.32 11.38
C GLU A 9 16.39 -20.01 10.10
N PRO A 10 16.05 -21.32 10.15
CA PRO A 10 15.52 -22.05 9.00
C PRO A 10 14.05 -21.70 8.69
N SER A 11 13.35 -21.04 9.61
CA SER A 11 11.98 -20.55 9.42
C SER A 11 11.79 -19.18 10.08
N GLN A 12 10.78 -18.44 9.64
CA GLN A 12 10.54 -17.09 10.16
C GLN A 12 9.59 -17.03 11.36
N ASP A 13 8.86 -18.08 11.71
CA ASP A 13 7.66 -17.93 12.56
C ASP A 13 7.97 -17.39 13.97
N GLU A 14 8.91 -18.01 14.69
CA GLU A 14 9.32 -17.57 16.03
C GLU A 14 9.98 -16.18 15.98
N THR A 15 10.96 -16.02 15.10
CA THR A 15 11.69 -14.76 14.91
C THR A 15 10.76 -13.62 14.54
N ARG A 16 9.84 -13.84 13.59
CA ARG A 16 8.83 -12.85 13.17
C ARG A 16 7.92 -12.49 14.32
N ALA A 17 7.45 -13.45 15.11
CA ALA A 17 6.61 -13.17 16.26
C ALA A 17 7.35 -12.34 17.32
N ALA A 18 8.60 -12.69 17.64
CA ALA A 18 9.43 -11.95 18.60
C ALA A 18 9.74 -10.52 18.12
N VAL A 19 10.21 -10.37 16.88
CA VAL A 19 10.52 -9.08 16.25
C VAL A 19 9.27 -8.21 16.16
N LEU A 20 8.13 -8.78 15.71
CA LEU A 20 6.88 -8.03 15.60
C LEU A 20 6.40 -7.54 16.96
N ARG A 21 6.47 -8.35 18.01
CA ARG A 21 6.11 -7.91 19.38
C ARG A 21 6.99 -6.75 19.84
N GLY A 22 8.31 -6.89 19.73
CA GLY A 22 9.26 -5.87 20.16
C GLY A 22 9.09 -4.56 19.39
N LEU A 23 8.98 -4.65 18.06
CA LEU A 23 8.81 -3.49 17.18
C LEU A 23 7.45 -2.80 17.41
N THR A 24 6.36 -3.58 17.55
CA THR A 24 5.04 -3.03 17.85
C THR A 24 5.04 -2.28 19.18
N ALA A 25 5.61 -2.88 20.24
CA ALA A 25 5.69 -2.23 21.55
C ALA A 25 6.53 -0.95 21.50
N HIS A 26 7.68 -1.00 20.83
CA HIS A 26 8.54 0.17 20.65
C HIS A 26 7.82 1.29 19.90
N ASN A 27 7.23 0.99 18.73
CA ASN A 27 6.53 1.98 17.92
C ASN A 27 5.31 2.55 18.66
N HIS A 28 4.54 1.70 19.34
CA HIS A 28 3.41 2.14 20.15
C HIS A 28 3.85 3.15 21.22
N ALA A 29 4.96 2.90 21.90
CA ALA A 29 5.49 3.81 22.90
C ALA A 29 5.98 5.16 22.33
N LYS A 30 6.25 5.24 21.02
CA LYS A 30 6.79 6.43 20.36
C LYS A 30 5.74 7.24 19.61
N VAL A 31 4.85 6.57 18.87
CA VAL A 31 3.90 7.19 17.94
C VAL A 31 2.46 6.72 18.17
N GLY A 32 2.21 5.98 19.24
CA GLY A 32 0.89 5.45 19.57
C GLY A 32 0.48 4.23 18.74
N SER A 33 -0.77 3.82 18.92
CA SER A 33 -1.34 2.63 18.27
C SER A 33 -1.28 2.73 16.75
N ARG A 34 -0.92 1.61 16.10
CA ARG A 34 -0.93 1.47 14.64
C ARG A 34 -2.36 1.51 14.06
N ASN A 35 -3.40 1.23 14.86
CA ASN A 35 -4.81 1.31 14.45
C ASN A 35 -5.09 0.72 13.06
N THR A 36 -4.54 -0.46 12.80
CA THR A 36 -4.61 -1.08 11.47
C THR A 36 -6.06 -1.44 11.09
N LYS A 37 -6.48 -1.06 9.88
CA LYS A 37 -7.74 -1.51 9.28
C LYS A 37 -7.54 -1.86 7.79
N PRO A 38 -7.80 -3.12 7.37
CA PRO A 38 -7.82 -3.47 5.95
C PRO A 38 -8.92 -2.70 5.20
N LEU A 39 -8.62 -2.36 3.94
CA LEU A 39 -9.55 -1.74 3.01
C LEU A 39 -9.59 -2.55 1.71
N ALA A 40 -10.80 -2.83 1.22
CA ALA A 40 -11.02 -3.48 -0.07
C ALA A 40 -12.21 -2.82 -0.77
N ILE A 41 -12.01 -2.44 -2.03
CA ILE A 41 -13.03 -1.81 -2.88
C ILE A 41 -13.07 -2.60 -4.19
N SER A 42 -14.21 -3.18 -4.54
CA SER A 42 -14.35 -3.98 -5.77
C SER A 42 -15.11 -3.21 -6.84
N LEU A 43 -14.58 -3.22 -8.07
CA LEU A 43 -15.33 -2.93 -9.29
C LEU A 43 -15.96 -4.24 -9.79
N ARG A 44 -17.28 -4.22 -10.04
CA ARG A 44 -18.02 -5.41 -10.48
C ARG A 44 -18.82 -5.13 -11.74
N ASP A 45 -18.94 -6.14 -12.59
CA ASP A 45 -19.83 -6.10 -13.75
C ASP A 45 -21.31 -6.37 -13.36
N ALA A 46 -22.18 -6.45 -14.37
CA ALA A 46 -23.62 -6.66 -14.19
C ALA A 46 -23.96 -8.02 -13.55
N ASP A 47 -23.10 -9.02 -13.71
CA ASP A 47 -23.27 -10.37 -13.15
C ASP A 47 -22.64 -10.48 -11.73
N GLY A 48 -22.05 -9.39 -11.23
CA GLY A 48 -21.42 -9.30 -9.92
C GLY A 48 -19.98 -9.83 -9.85
N VAL A 49 -19.38 -10.15 -11.00
CA VAL A 49 -17.99 -10.62 -11.09
C VAL A 49 -17.03 -9.47 -10.83
N ILE A 50 -15.94 -9.72 -10.10
CA ILE A 50 -14.91 -8.69 -9.86
C ILE A 50 -14.08 -8.52 -11.13
N VAL A 51 -14.21 -7.34 -11.75
CA VAL A 51 -13.47 -6.92 -12.95
C VAL A 51 -12.42 -5.84 -12.64
N GLY A 52 -12.25 -5.54 -11.35
CA GLY A 52 -11.22 -4.63 -10.86
C GLY A 52 -11.37 -4.37 -9.37
N GLY A 53 -10.45 -3.63 -8.80
CA GLY A 53 -10.54 -3.21 -7.42
C GLY A 53 -9.24 -2.65 -6.86
N LEU A 54 -9.36 -2.22 -5.61
CA LEU A 54 -8.29 -1.68 -4.80
C LEU A 54 -8.23 -2.42 -3.47
N VAL A 55 -7.03 -2.82 -3.05
CA VAL A 55 -6.76 -3.37 -1.72
C VAL A 55 -5.70 -2.51 -1.05
N GLY A 56 -5.91 -2.21 0.23
CA GLY A 56 -5.02 -1.39 1.01
C GLY A 56 -5.17 -1.61 2.51
N GLU A 57 -4.42 -0.83 3.27
CA GLU A 57 -4.39 -0.88 4.73
C GLU A 57 -4.31 0.54 5.28
N LEU A 58 -5.30 0.94 6.07
CA LEU A 58 -5.22 2.11 6.93
C LEU A 58 -4.36 1.78 8.14
N LYS A 59 -3.40 2.64 8.47
CA LYS A 59 -2.55 2.52 9.66
C LYS A 59 -2.04 3.89 10.09
N TRP A 60 -2.00 4.10 11.40
CA TRP A 60 -1.76 5.41 12.00
C TRP A 60 -2.67 6.46 11.35
N GLU A 61 -2.09 7.46 10.70
CA GLU A 61 -2.81 8.54 10.01
C GLU A 61 -2.64 8.44 8.49
N TRP A 62 -2.45 7.23 7.95
CA TRP A 62 -2.18 7.02 6.52
C TRP A 62 -2.94 5.83 5.93
N LEU A 63 -3.28 5.93 4.65
CA LEU A 63 -3.65 4.79 3.81
C LEU A 63 -2.43 4.32 3.02
N TYR A 64 -2.13 3.03 3.09
CA TYR A 64 -1.27 2.35 2.14
C TYR A 64 -2.13 1.65 1.08
N VAL A 65 -1.98 2.01 -0.20
CA VAL A 65 -2.59 1.26 -1.30
C VAL A 65 -1.61 0.20 -1.76
N ASP A 66 -2.00 -1.07 -1.61
CA ASP A 66 -1.15 -2.23 -1.90
C ASP A 66 -1.38 -2.75 -3.31
N LEU A 67 -2.65 -2.87 -3.72
CA LEU A 67 -3.04 -3.39 -5.02
C LEU A 67 -4.09 -2.49 -5.66
N LEU A 68 -3.90 -2.20 -6.94
CA LEU A 68 -4.92 -1.62 -7.82
C LEU A 68 -4.87 -2.38 -9.14
N TRP A 69 -6.00 -2.93 -9.54
CA TRP A 69 -6.10 -3.68 -10.79
C TRP A 69 -7.46 -3.46 -11.43
N ILE A 70 -7.47 -3.39 -12.75
CA ILE A 70 -8.68 -3.35 -13.57
C ILE A 70 -8.44 -4.27 -14.76
N ASP A 71 -9.42 -5.12 -15.02
CA ASP A 71 -9.49 -5.97 -16.20
C ASP A 71 -9.31 -5.14 -17.48
N GLU A 72 -8.60 -5.69 -18.45
CA GLU A 72 -8.20 -4.95 -19.64
C GLU A 72 -9.38 -4.39 -20.43
N ALA A 73 -10.49 -5.14 -20.53
CA ALA A 73 -11.69 -4.70 -21.24
C ALA A 73 -12.39 -3.49 -20.59
N HIS A 74 -12.07 -3.21 -19.33
CA HIS A 74 -12.67 -2.14 -18.53
C HIS A 74 -11.73 -0.94 -18.33
N ARG A 75 -10.52 -0.98 -18.89
CA ARG A 75 -9.57 0.14 -18.81
C ARG A 75 -10.00 1.31 -19.69
N GLY A 76 -9.53 2.51 -19.36
CA GLY A 76 -9.89 3.74 -20.07
C GLY A 76 -11.29 4.28 -19.74
N GLY A 77 -12.10 3.56 -18.96
CA GLY A 77 -13.44 3.99 -18.52
C GLY A 77 -13.47 4.86 -17.26
N GLY A 78 -12.33 5.38 -16.80
CA GLY A 78 -12.24 6.22 -15.58
C GLY A 78 -12.34 5.46 -14.25
N PHE A 79 -12.50 4.13 -14.25
CA PHE A 79 -12.67 3.37 -13.00
C PHE A 79 -11.47 3.39 -12.07
N GLY A 80 -10.24 3.56 -12.59
CA GLY A 80 -9.05 3.67 -11.74
C GLY A 80 -9.11 4.92 -10.87
N GLU A 81 -9.50 6.06 -11.46
CA GLU A 81 -9.70 7.32 -10.74
C GLU A 81 -10.83 7.18 -9.71
N ALA A 82 -11.95 6.56 -10.09
CA ALA A 82 -13.07 6.33 -9.17
C ALA A 82 -12.68 5.44 -7.96
N LEU A 83 -11.91 4.37 -8.19
CA LEU A 83 -11.40 3.50 -7.13
C LEU A 83 -10.47 4.26 -6.17
N MET A 84 -9.56 5.06 -6.70
CA MET A 84 -8.66 5.89 -5.90
C MET A 84 -9.43 6.95 -5.11
N ALA A 85 -10.40 7.63 -5.74
CA ALA A 85 -11.23 8.62 -5.08
C ALA A 85 -12.04 8.02 -3.91
N GLN A 86 -12.62 6.82 -4.10
CA GLN A 86 -13.30 6.12 -3.02
C GLN A 86 -12.33 5.72 -1.90
N ALA A 87 -11.13 5.25 -2.24
CA ALA A 87 -10.12 4.92 -1.24
C ALA A 87 -9.68 6.15 -0.43
N GLU A 88 -9.49 7.30 -1.08
CA GLU A 88 -9.20 8.56 -0.42
C GLU A 88 -10.34 9.05 0.46
N HIS A 89 -11.60 8.85 0.05
CA HIS A 89 -12.78 9.14 0.88
C HIS A 89 -12.78 8.28 2.14
N GLU A 90 -12.67 6.96 2.01
CA GLU A 90 -12.59 6.04 3.16
C GLU A 90 -11.43 6.42 4.08
N ALA A 91 -10.28 6.81 3.52
CA ALA A 91 -9.14 7.23 4.30
C ALA A 91 -9.43 8.48 5.14
N ARG A 92 -10.07 9.51 4.57
CA ARG A 92 -10.48 10.72 5.30
C ARG A 92 -11.46 10.42 6.42
N GLU A 93 -12.45 9.56 6.18
CA GLU A 93 -13.42 9.13 7.19
C GLU A 93 -12.75 8.43 8.39
N HIS A 94 -11.57 7.84 8.17
CA HIS A 94 -10.77 7.21 9.22
C HIS A 94 -9.67 8.12 9.80
N GLY A 95 -9.70 9.42 9.48
CA GLY A 95 -8.74 10.40 9.99
C GLY A 95 -7.35 10.31 9.37
N ALA A 96 -7.20 9.63 8.22
CA ALA A 96 -5.94 9.61 7.51
C ALA A 96 -5.63 11.01 6.93
N LYS A 97 -4.36 11.41 7.04
CA LYS A 97 -3.80 12.67 6.54
C LYS A 97 -3.08 12.50 5.21
N GLY A 98 -2.90 11.26 4.76
CA GLY A 98 -2.25 11.00 3.49
C GLY A 98 -2.42 9.58 2.99
N VAL A 99 -2.10 9.40 1.71
CA VAL A 99 -2.03 8.11 1.02
C VAL A 99 -0.62 7.92 0.50
N PHE A 100 -0.13 6.67 0.53
CA PHE A 100 1.09 6.29 -0.15
C PHE A 100 0.98 4.93 -0.82
N LEU A 101 1.77 4.72 -1.87
CA LEU A 101 1.78 3.49 -2.67
C LEU A 101 3.10 3.30 -3.42
N GLY A 102 3.33 2.07 -3.87
CA GLY A 102 4.36 1.72 -4.84
C GLY A 102 3.75 1.24 -6.14
N THR A 103 4.37 1.56 -7.28
CA THR A 103 3.93 1.08 -8.61
C THR A 103 5.13 0.86 -9.53
N MET A 104 5.12 -0.22 -10.29
CA MET A 104 6.19 -0.46 -11.27
C MET A 104 5.99 0.36 -12.55
N SER A 105 7.06 0.58 -13.30
CA SER A 105 7.03 1.23 -14.62
C SER A 105 6.09 0.54 -15.62
N ILE A 106 5.84 -0.77 -15.44
CA ILE A 106 4.87 -1.56 -16.23
C ILE A 106 3.42 -1.46 -15.74
N GLN A 107 3.15 -0.68 -14.69
CA GLN A 107 1.84 -0.53 -14.05
C GLN A 107 1.32 0.92 -14.14
N ALA A 108 1.62 1.60 -15.26
CA ALA A 108 1.19 2.96 -15.54
C ALA A 108 1.57 3.97 -14.44
N PRO A 109 2.87 4.19 -14.15
CA PRO A 109 3.31 5.10 -13.08
C PRO A 109 2.78 6.53 -13.26
N GLU A 110 2.62 6.96 -14.52
CA GLU A 110 2.07 8.28 -14.87
C GLU A 110 0.62 8.47 -14.41
N PHE A 111 -0.14 7.41 -14.13
CA PHE A 111 -1.52 7.51 -13.64
C PHE A 111 -1.63 8.34 -12.35
N TYR A 112 -0.74 8.13 -11.39
CA TYR A 112 -0.85 8.75 -10.06
C TYR A 112 -0.57 10.26 -10.04
N PRO A 113 0.44 10.79 -10.76
CA PRO A 113 0.61 12.23 -10.94
C PRO A 113 -0.64 12.97 -11.43
N HIS A 114 -1.41 12.39 -12.35
CA HIS A 114 -2.67 12.99 -12.83
C HIS A 114 -3.72 13.11 -11.72
N LEU A 115 -3.66 12.25 -10.69
CA LEU A 115 -4.53 12.30 -9.51
C LEU A 115 -3.98 13.21 -8.39
N GLY A 116 -2.88 13.93 -8.63
CA GLY A 116 -2.26 14.82 -7.67
C GLY A 116 -1.29 14.15 -6.69
N TYR A 117 -0.92 12.89 -6.93
CA TYR A 117 0.15 12.25 -6.16
C TYR A 117 1.52 12.80 -6.59
N ARG A 118 2.46 12.85 -5.64
CA ARG A 118 3.84 13.27 -5.86
C ARG A 118 4.77 12.09 -5.67
N GLU A 119 5.72 11.91 -6.59
CA GLU A 119 6.77 10.91 -6.43
C GLU A 119 7.65 11.29 -5.24
N CYS A 120 7.83 10.35 -4.31
CA CYS A 120 8.66 10.53 -3.12
C CYS A 120 9.91 9.63 -3.13
N GLY A 121 10.00 8.69 -4.06
CA GLY A 121 11.17 7.83 -4.22
C GLY A 121 11.02 6.90 -5.41
N ARG A 122 12.14 6.39 -5.90
CA ARG A 122 12.18 5.38 -6.96
C ARG A 122 13.37 4.45 -6.81
N MET A 123 13.23 3.24 -7.33
CA MET A 123 14.28 2.23 -7.36
C MET A 123 14.44 1.71 -8.79
N GLU A 124 15.55 2.05 -9.42
CA GLU A 124 15.92 1.60 -10.75
C GLU A 124 16.42 0.15 -10.71
N GLY A 125 16.23 -0.58 -11.81
CA GLY A 125 16.65 -1.98 -11.94
C GLY A 125 15.72 -2.97 -11.23
N TYR A 126 14.52 -2.55 -10.84
CA TYR A 126 13.51 -3.40 -10.19
C TYR A 126 12.21 -3.42 -11.01
N PRO A 127 11.54 -4.60 -11.15
CA PRO A 127 11.92 -5.90 -10.60
C PRO A 127 13.07 -6.58 -11.36
N VAL A 128 13.37 -6.10 -12.57
CA VAL A 128 14.48 -6.55 -13.43
C VAL A 128 15.15 -5.34 -14.08
N ALA A 129 16.33 -5.54 -14.66
CA ALA A 129 17.07 -4.49 -15.35
C ALA A 129 16.19 -3.72 -16.35
N GLY A 130 16.31 -2.39 -16.34
CA GLY A 130 15.52 -1.48 -17.20
C GLY A 130 14.12 -1.16 -16.71
N GLN A 131 13.66 -1.75 -15.59
CA GLN A 131 12.41 -1.38 -14.93
C GLN A 131 12.65 -0.53 -13.68
N THR A 132 11.63 0.21 -13.26
CA THR A 132 11.68 1.07 -12.07
C THR A 132 10.47 0.84 -11.18
N LEU A 133 10.68 0.78 -9.87
CA LEU A 133 9.62 0.89 -8.87
C LEU A 133 9.52 2.35 -8.43
N HIS A 134 8.36 2.97 -8.61
CA HIS A 134 8.04 4.32 -8.20
C HIS A 134 7.24 4.30 -6.90
N HIS A 135 7.52 5.23 -5.99
CA HIS A 135 6.74 5.45 -4.78
C HIS A 135 6.09 6.81 -4.82
N PHE A 136 4.80 6.84 -4.50
CA PHE A 136 3.98 8.04 -4.56
C PHE A 136 3.32 8.32 -3.22
N THR A 137 3.12 9.60 -2.94
CA THR A 137 2.38 10.08 -1.77
C THR A 137 1.41 11.19 -2.16
N LYS A 138 0.31 11.31 -1.43
CA LYS A 138 -0.63 12.42 -1.54
C LYS A 138 -1.13 12.80 -0.15
N ALA A 139 -1.12 14.09 0.18
CA ALA A 139 -1.79 14.60 1.36
C ALA A 139 -3.31 14.62 1.12
N LEU A 140 -4.09 14.20 2.12
CA LEU A 140 -5.55 14.10 2.04
C LEU A 140 -6.26 15.36 2.53
#